data_AF-A0A2W4NMT7-F1
#
_entry.id   AF-A0A2W4NMT7-F1
#
_cell.length_a   1.000
_cell.length_b   1.000
_cell.length_c   1.000
_cell.angle_alpha   90.00
_cell.angle_beta   90.00
_cell.angle_gamma   90.00
#
_symmetry.space_group_name_H-M   'P 1'
#
loop_
_entity.id
_entity.type
_entity.pdbx_description
1 polymer ?
#
loop_
_entity_poly.entity_id
_entity_poly.type
_entity_poly.pdbx_seq_one_letter_code
_entity_poly.pdbx_strand_id
1 'polypeptide(L)'
;AEGASYLVDSPKACANCHVMNEQFEGWQASSHHGVATCNDCHAPHDDVVGKLWVKATNGFWHSFYFTTGTFHDPIRITPRNRAVTQGACRSCHGAIVENIDAHPFGEELDCIGCHRSVGHLH
;
A
#
# COMPACT_ATOMS: atom_id res chain seq x y z
N ALA A 1 18.40 0.82 14.33
CA ALA A 1 17.55 0.51 13.17
C ALA A 1 17.18 -0.96 13.21
N GLU A 2 15.90 -1.30 13.20
CA GLU A 2 15.40 -2.67 13.26
C GLU A 2 15.25 -3.25 11.84
N GLY A 3 16.35 -3.56 11.15
CA GLY A 3 16.31 -3.96 9.73
C GLY A 3 15.42 -5.17 9.39
N ALA A 4 15.14 -6.04 10.36
CA ALA A 4 14.22 -7.17 10.19
C ALA A 4 12.74 -6.76 10.12
N SER A 5 12.39 -5.53 10.52
CA SER A 5 11.02 -5.02 10.52
C SER A 5 10.42 -4.96 9.11
N TYR A 6 11.26 -4.82 8.08
CA TYR A 6 10.81 -4.84 6.67
C TYR A 6 10.36 -6.21 6.16
N LEU A 7 10.71 -7.29 6.87
CA LEU A 7 10.34 -8.66 6.49
C LEU A 7 9.00 -9.09 7.07
N VAL A 8 8.53 -8.44 8.14
CA VAL A 8 7.27 -8.79 8.80
C VAL A 8 6.09 -8.02 8.20
N ASP A 9 4.89 -8.56 8.40
CA ASP A 9 3.62 -7.93 7.97
C ASP A 9 2.93 -7.16 9.12
N SER A 10 3.65 -6.90 10.22
CA SER A 10 3.13 -6.15 11.36
C SER A 10 2.99 -4.66 11.03
N PRO A 11 1.80 -4.04 11.19
CA PRO A 11 1.64 -2.59 11.00
C PRO A 11 2.58 -1.75 11.86
N LYS A 12 2.92 -2.24 13.07
CA LYS A 12 3.88 -1.58 13.97
C LYS A 12 5.28 -1.49 13.36
N ALA A 13 5.69 -2.50 12.59
CA ALA A 13 6.98 -2.50 11.91
C ALA A 13 7.07 -1.42 10.83
N CYS A 14 5.94 -1.05 10.22
CA CYS A 14 5.86 0.06 9.26
C CYS A 14 5.95 1.42 9.97
N ALA A 15 5.48 1.54 11.21
CA ALA A 15 5.58 2.74 12.03
C ALA A 15 6.87 2.82 12.87
N ASN A 16 7.87 1.95 12.62
CA ASN A 16 9.16 2.00 13.32
C ASN A 16 9.97 3.28 13.04
N CYS A 17 9.64 3.98 11.96
CA CYS A 17 10.23 5.26 11.62
C CYS A 17 9.16 6.35 11.73
N HIS A 18 9.50 7.46 12.40
CA HIS A 18 8.59 8.60 12.62
C HIS A 18 7.94 9.17 11.35
N VAL A 19 8.61 9.03 10.20
CA VAL A 19 8.15 9.49 8.88
C VAL A 19 6.88 8.75 8.43
N MET A 20 6.60 7.58 9.02
CA MET A 20 5.40 6.78 8.75
C MET A 20 4.27 7.04 9.76
N ASN A 21 4.45 7.90 10.76
CA ASN A 21 3.45 8.12 11.82
C ASN A 21 2.11 8.61 11.26
N GLU A 22 2.13 9.62 10.37
CA GLU A 22 0.91 10.13 9.73
C GLU A 22 0.17 9.03 8.97
N GLN A 23 0.91 8.19 8.24
CA GLN A 23 0.33 7.10 7.45
C GLN A 23 -0.26 6.01 8.36
N PHE A 24 0.40 5.73 9.49
CA PHE A 24 -0.06 4.77 10.49
C PHE A 24 -1.30 5.27 11.24
N GLU A 25 -1.34 6.55 11.64
CA GLU A 25 -2.50 7.19 12.26
C GLU A 25 -3.68 7.26 11.29
N GLY A 26 -3.43 7.67 10.05
CA GLY A 26 -4.42 7.67 8.98
C GLY A 26 -4.98 6.27 8.70
N TRP A 27 -4.14 5.23 8.73
CA TRP A 27 -4.58 3.84 8.62
C TRP A 27 -5.46 3.45 9.79
N GLN A 28 -5.05 3.70 11.04
CA GLN A 28 -5.84 3.40 12.24
C GLN A 28 -7.22 4.06 12.22
N ALA A 29 -7.33 5.28 11.67
CA ALA A 29 -8.59 6.00 11.54
C ALA A 29 -9.42 5.60 10.31
N SER A 30 -8.86 4.81 9.39
CA SER A 30 -9.52 4.38 8.16
C SER A 30 -10.48 3.20 8.35
N SER A 31 -11.28 2.91 7.32
CA SER A 31 -12.18 1.76 7.31
C SER A 31 -11.46 0.40 7.27
N HIS A 32 -10.17 0.36 6.90
CA HIS A 32 -9.45 -0.89 6.67
C HIS A 32 -8.60 -1.37 7.84
N HIS A 33 -8.44 -0.59 8.92
CA HIS A 33 -7.59 -0.98 10.05
C HIS A 33 -8.01 -2.29 10.74
N GLY A 34 -9.32 -2.60 10.72
CA GLY A 34 -9.88 -3.78 11.36
C GLY A 34 -9.82 -5.05 10.52
N VAL A 35 -9.51 -4.94 9.21
CA VAL A 35 -9.61 -6.06 8.26
C VAL A 35 -8.36 -6.25 7.39
N ALA A 36 -7.45 -5.28 7.37
CA ALA A 36 -6.25 -5.30 6.54
C ALA A 36 -5.07 -4.65 7.26
N THR A 37 -3.89 -5.24 7.11
CA THR A 37 -2.59 -4.68 7.48
C THR A 37 -1.99 -3.89 6.33
N CYS A 38 -0.87 -3.20 6.57
CA CYS A 38 -0.22 -2.36 5.56
C CYS A 38 0.13 -3.13 4.28
N ASN A 39 0.65 -4.36 4.41
CA ASN A 39 1.05 -5.15 3.25
C ASN A 39 -0.12 -5.79 2.51
N ASP A 40 -1.30 -5.85 3.12
CA ASP A 40 -2.52 -6.29 2.42
C ASP A 40 -2.99 -5.26 1.38
N CYS A 41 -2.40 -4.05 1.38
CA CYS A 41 -2.60 -3.02 0.35
C CYS A 41 -1.31 -2.63 -0.39
N HIS A 42 -0.14 -2.77 0.24
CA HIS A 42 1.15 -2.35 -0.33
C HIS A 42 2.04 -3.48 -0.84
N ALA A 43 1.54 -4.72 -0.82
CA ALA A 43 2.19 -5.86 -1.45
C ALA A 43 1.18 -6.67 -2.29
N PRO A 44 1.62 -7.32 -3.37
CA PRO A 44 0.74 -8.10 -4.22
C PRO A 44 0.36 -9.44 -3.55
N HIS A 45 -0.79 -9.99 -3.97
CA HIS A 45 -1.42 -11.20 -3.40
C HIS A 45 -1.43 -12.39 -4.37
N ASP A 46 -1.00 -12.19 -5.62
CA ASP A 46 -0.98 -13.17 -6.70
C ASP A 46 0.02 -14.30 -6.46
N ASP A 47 1.25 -13.95 -6.07
CA ASP A 47 2.28 -14.93 -5.78
C ASP A 47 3.34 -14.44 -4.77
N VAL A 48 3.98 -15.41 -4.11
CA VAL A 48 4.96 -15.16 -3.06
C VAL A 48 6.23 -14.49 -3.61
N VAL A 49 6.61 -14.79 -4.85
CA VAL A 49 7.82 -14.23 -5.48
C VAL A 49 7.61 -12.74 -5.76
N GLY A 50 6.45 -12.38 -6.33
CA GLY A 50 6.02 -11.00 -6.53
C GLY A 50 5.96 -10.23 -5.22
N LYS A 51 5.37 -10.81 -4.18
CA LYS A 51 5.33 -10.21 -2.83
C LYS A 51 6.73 -9.92 -2.29
N LEU A 52 7.63 -10.90 -2.34
CA LEU A 52 9.01 -10.74 -1.86
C LEU A 52 9.79 -9.71 -2.67
N TRP A 53 9.62 -9.69 -3.99
CA TRP A 53 10.28 -8.72 -4.87
C TRP A 53 9.85 -7.28 -4.57
N VAL A 54 8.55 -7.05 -4.39
CA VAL A 54 8.01 -5.73 -4.01
C VAL A 54 8.49 -5.31 -2.63
N LYS A 55 8.41 -6.21 -1.62
CA LYS A 55 8.91 -5.93 -0.26
C LYS A 55 10.41 -5.59 -0.25
N ALA A 56 11.24 -6.36 -0.97
CA ALA A 56 12.67 -6.11 -1.05
C ALA A 56 12.98 -4.77 -1.73
N THR A 57 12.33 -4.48 -2.85
CA THR A 57 12.53 -3.23 -3.58
C THR A 57 12.11 -2.02 -2.74
N ASN A 58 10.93 -2.07 -2.13
CA ASN A 58 10.42 -0.99 -1.28
C ASN A 58 11.27 -0.83 -0.02
N GLY A 59 11.67 -1.93 0.63
CA GLY A 59 12.55 -1.89 1.80
C GLY A 59 13.89 -1.23 1.51
N PHE A 60 14.51 -1.53 0.37
CA PHE A 60 15.74 -0.88 -0.08
C PHE A 60 15.56 0.62 -0.28
N TRP A 61 14.55 1.03 -1.06
CA TRP A 61 14.32 2.45 -1.36
C TRP A 61 13.89 3.26 -0.13
N HIS A 62 13.04 2.70 0.74
CA HIS A 62 12.71 3.32 2.02
C HIS A 62 13.97 3.52 2.87
N SER A 63 14.80 2.48 3.00
CA SER A 63 16.05 2.58 3.76
C SER A 63 16.98 3.65 3.18
N PHE A 64 17.15 3.69 1.86
CA PHE A 64 17.97 4.69 1.18
C PHE A 64 17.43 6.11 1.40
N TYR A 65 16.18 6.37 0.98
CA TYR A 65 15.60 7.71 1.01
C TYR A 65 15.37 8.25 2.41
N PHE A 66 15.01 7.41 3.39
CA PHE A 66 14.85 7.84 4.77
C PHE A 66 16.20 8.07 5.47
N THR A 67 17.26 7.38 5.04
CA THR A 67 18.62 7.64 5.56
C THR A 67 19.20 8.92 4.96
N THR A 68 19.00 9.16 3.66
CA THR A 68 19.51 10.36 2.99
C THR A 68 18.63 11.59 3.19
N GLY A 69 17.37 11.39 3.60
CA GLY A 69 16.36 12.45 3.70
C GLY A 69 15.91 13.00 2.34
N THR A 70 16.20 12.30 1.24
CA THR A 70 15.95 12.80 -0.13
C THR A 70 14.65 12.27 -0.73
N PHE A 71 13.59 12.14 0.07
CA PHE A 71 12.24 11.82 -0.39
C PHE A 71 11.42 13.09 -0.60
N HIS A 72 10.31 12.98 -1.33
CA HIS A 72 9.36 14.07 -1.45
C HIS A 72 8.47 14.14 -0.20
N ASP A 73 8.34 15.33 0.38
CA ASP A 73 7.49 15.62 1.54
C ASP A 73 6.35 16.57 1.13
N PRO A 74 5.06 16.23 1.34
CA PRO A 74 4.55 14.99 1.94
C PRO A 74 4.82 13.75 1.07
N ILE A 75 4.99 12.59 1.72
CA ILE A 75 5.27 11.31 1.05
C ILE A 75 4.21 11.02 0.00
N ARG A 76 4.66 10.62 -1.21
CA ARG A 76 3.78 10.23 -2.31
C ARG A 76 4.06 8.82 -2.79
N ILE A 77 2.98 8.10 -3.07
CA ILE A 77 3.06 6.77 -3.67
C ILE A 77 3.62 6.86 -5.10
N THR A 78 4.52 5.94 -5.45
CA THR A 78 5.04 5.84 -6.81
C THR A 78 4.02 5.18 -7.75
N PRO A 79 4.11 5.36 -9.09
CA PRO A 79 3.22 4.68 -10.03
C PRO A 79 3.19 3.15 -9.87
N ARG A 80 4.37 2.55 -9.61
CA ARG A 80 4.49 1.11 -9.35
C ARG A 80 3.71 0.67 -8.11
N ASN A 81 3.90 1.38 -6.99
CA ASN A 81 3.20 1.02 -5.75
C ASN A 81 1.70 1.33 -5.85
N ARG A 82 1.30 2.35 -6.62
CA ARG A 82 -0.10 2.62 -6.94
C ARG A 82 -0.75 1.43 -7.64
N ALA A 83 -0.09 0.86 -8.65
CA ALA A 83 -0.59 -0.32 -9.37
C ALA A 83 -0.72 -1.54 -8.45
N VAL A 84 0.25 -1.78 -7.55
CA VAL A 84 0.16 -2.84 -6.53
C VAL A 84 -1.07 -2.64 -5.64
N THR A 85 -1.30 -1.42 -5.16
CA THR A 85 -2.46 -1.11 -4.31
C THR A 85 -3.78 -1.29 -5.05
N GLN A 86 -3.88 -0.92 -6.33
CA GLN A 86 -5.07 -1.20 -7.14
C GLN A 86 -5.33 -2.68 -7.32
N GLY A 87 -4.28 -3.46 -7.58
CA GLY A 87 -4.37 -4.92 -7.66
C GLY A 87 -4.84 -5.54 -6.34
N ALA A 88 -4.36 -5.02 -5.20
CA ALA A 88 -4.80 -5.45 -3.88
C ALA A 88 -6.29 -5.15 -3.64
N CYS A 89 -6.78 -3.95 -4.00
CA CYS A 89 -8.22 -3.63 -3.94
C CYS A 89 -9.04 -4.67 -4.72
N ARG A 90 -8.61 -5.01 -5.94
CA ARG A 90 -9.29 -5.97 -6.82
C ARG A 90 -9.21 -7.41 -6.28
N SER A 91 -8.11 -7.77 -5.61
CA SER A 91 -7.98 -9.10 -5.00
C SER A 91 -9.03 -9.37 -3.91
N CYS A 92 -9.40 -8.33 -3.15
CA CYS A 92 -10.40 -8.44 -2.08
C CYS A 92 -11.82 -8.11 -2.55
N HIS A 93 -11.97 -7.16 -3.47
CA HIS A 93 -13.27 -6.65 -3.93
C HIS A 93 -13.68 -7.18 -5.32
N GLY A 94 -12.98 -8.18 -5.86
CA GLY A 94 -13.20 -8.71 -7.21
C GLY A 94 -14.66 -9.05 -7.52
N ALA A 95 -15.36 -9.71 -6.60
CA ALA A 95 -16.77 -10.05 -6.77
C ALA A 95 -17.70 -8.84 -6.95
N ILE A 96 -17.34 -7.68 -6.40
CA ILE A 96 -18.09 -6.43 -6.55
C ILE A 96 -17.73 -5.77 -7.89
N VAL A 97 -16.43 -5.76 -8.23
CA VAL A 97 -15.90 -5.01 -9.37
C VAL A 97 -16.08 -5.74 -10.70
N GLU A 98 -16.10 -7.07 -10.71
CA GLU A 98 -16.22 -7.89 -11.93
C GLU A 98 -17.47 -7.53 -12.75
N ASN A 99 -18.60 -7.25 -12.09
CA ASN A 99 -19.83 -6.84 -12.76
C ASN A 99 -19.81 -5.39 -13.26
N ILE A 100 -18.94 -4.55 -12.69
CA ILE A 100 -18.82 -3.13 -13.07
C ILE A 100 -17.89 -3.00 -14.28
N ASP A 101 -16.76 -3.71 -14.25
CA ASP A 101 -15.78 -3.73 -15.34
C ASP A 101 -16.29 -4.43 -16.63
N ALA A 102 -17.36 -5.23 -16.53
CA ALA A 102 -17.99 -5.86 -17.69
C ALA A 102 -18.60 -4.86 -18.71
N HIS A 103 -18.55 -3.54 -18.43
CA HIS A 103 -18.96 -2.51 -19.38
C HIS A 103 -17.91 -2.33 -20.51
N PRO A 104 -18.25 -2.63 -21.78
CA PRO A 104 -17.30 -2.80 -22.88
C PRO A 104 -16.59 -1.52 -23.38
N PHE A 105 -16.81 -0.37 -22.74
CA PHE A 105 -16.26 0.93 -23.16
C PHE A 105 -15.62 1.72 -21.99
N GLY A 106 -15.46 1.12 -20.81
CA GLY A 106 -14.82 1.76 -19.67
C GLY A 106 -13.33 1.47 -19.58
N GLU A 107 -12.52 2.47 -19.26
CA GLU A 107 -11.17 2.24 -18.72
C GLU A 107 -11.26 1.47 -17.40
N GLU A 108 -10.20 0.72 -17.05
CA GLU A 108 -10.12 0.02 -15.77
C GLU A 108 -10.33 1.01 -14.61
N LEU A 109 -11.27 0.73 -13.72
CA LEU A 109 -11.66 1.67 -12.66
C LEU A 109 -10.49 2.00 -11.73
N ASP A 110 -10.29 3.30 -11.50
CA ASP A 110 -9.32 3.80 -10.51
C ASP A 110 -9.95 3.86 -9.11
N CYS A 111 -9.88 2.74 -8.37
CA CYS A 111 -10.47 2.60 -7.04
C CYS A 111 -10.04 3.73 -6.09
N ILE A 112 -8.74 3.92 -5.91
CA ILE A 112 -8.16 4.92 -5.00
C ILE A 112 -8.20 6.35 -5.57
N GLY A 113 -8.56 6.54 -6.86
CA GLY A 113 -8.88 7.84 -7.44
C GLY A 113 -10.16 8.43 -6.84
N CYS A 114 -11.19 7.60 -6.66
CA CYS A 114 -12.45 7.98 -6.02
C CYS A 114 -12.42 7.75 -4.50
N HIS A 115 -11.92 6.60 -4.06
CA HIS A 115 -11.91 6.16 -2.65
C HIS A 115 -10.60 6.54 -1.94
N ARG A 116 -10.31 7.83 -1.87
CA ARG A 116 -9.01 8.36 -1.42
C ARG A 116 -8.68 8.12 0.06
N SER A 117 -9.68 7.90 0.91
CA SER A 117 -9.51 7.83 2.38
C SER A 117 -9.57 6.42 2.96
N VAL A 118 -9.66 5.39 2.12
CA VAL A 118 -9.89 4.01 2.57
C VAL A 118 -8.67 3.39 3.25
N GLY A 119 -7.46 3.75 2.81
CA GLY A 119 -6.20 3.25 3.35
C GLY A 119 -5.55 4.18 4.36
N HIS A 120 -5.69 5.50 4.16
CA HIS A 120 -5.22 6.54 5.07
C HIS A 120 -6.25 7.67 5.09
N LEU A 121 -6.84 7.95 6.25
CA LEU A 121 -7.70 9.12 6.42
C LEU A 121 -6.83 10.38 6.49
N HIS A 122 -7.09 11.34 5.59
CA HIS A 122 -6.39 12.63 5.46
C HIS A 122 -7.26 13.79 5.93
#